data_AF-A0A426ZXD8-F1
#
_entry.id   AF-A0A426ZXD8-F1
#
_cell.length_a   1.000
_cell.length_b   1.000
_cell.length_c   1.000
_cell.angle_alpha   90.00
_cell.angle_beta   90.00
_cell.angle_gamma   90.00
#
_symmetry.space_group_name_H-M   'P 1'
#
loop_
_entity.id
_entity.type
_entity.pdbx_description
1 polymer ?
#
loop_
_entity_poly.entity_id
_entity_poly.type
_entity_poly.pdbx_seq_one_letter_code
_entity_poly.pdbx_strand_id
1 'polypeptide(L)'
;MALSAIILTVTNSILAQPSFARVQSASNLGGQLIKTELLSSALAGFLAGCLHTLSGPDHLAALAPLSIGRTKMESAVVGALWGCGHDAGQVLFGLLFLMLKDRLHIEVFRTWGTRVVGLTLLVIGALGIREASEVPASCVAFDEPSDLSSTGKRKIGFATFATGIVHGLQPDALMIILPALALPSRLAGAAFLCMFLVGTVFAMASYTVFIGTCTEALKERAPRITEKLTLAASLIAISMGLALLITPFFGFSLY
;
A
#
# COMPACT_ATOMS: atom_id res chain seq x y z
N MET A 1 -37.05 69.07 3.64
CA MET A 1 -35.99 68.39 2.86
C MET A 1 -34.92 67.70 3.74
N ALA A 2 -34.57 68.22 4.93
CA ALA A 2 -33.56 67.58 5.80
C ALA A 2 -33.97 66.21 6.39
N LEU A 3 -35.26 65.99 6.72
CA LEU A 3 -35.73 64.71 7.29
C LEU A 3 -35.65 63.53 6.30
N SER A 4 -35.85 63.78 5.00
CA SER A 4 -35.82 62.72 3.97
C SER A 4 -34.39 62.23 3.69
N ALA A 5 -33.40 63.12 3.77
CA ALA A 5 -31.99 62.78 3.58
C ALA A 5 -31.42 61.94 4.74
N ILE A 6 -31.90 62.13 5.97
CA ILE A 6 -31.48 61.36 7.15
C ILE A 6 -32.10 59.95 7.12
N ILE A 7 -33.35 59.81 6.67
CA ILE A 7 -34.01 58.50 6.52
C ILE A 7 -33.33 57.66 5.41
N LEU A 8 -32.90 58.29 4.31
CA LEU A 8 -32.19 57.62 3.20
C LEU A 8 -30.74 57.23 3.53
N THR A 9 -30.06 57.93 4.44
CA THR A 9 -28.69 57.59 4.85
C THR A 9 -28.66 56.52 5.94
N VAL A 10 -29.65 56.50 6.84
CA VAL A 10 -29.80 55.43 7.84
C VAL A 10 -30.26 54.12 7.21
N THR A 11 -31.16 54.16 6.21
CA THR A 11 -31.59 52.95 5.48
C THR A 11 -30.49 52.34 4.61
N ASN A 12 -29.63 53.15 3.98
CA ASN A 12 -28.48 52.64 3.21
C ASN A 12 -27.38 52.03 4.11
N SER A 13 -27.21 52.52 5.34
CA SER A 13 -26.21 51.97 6.27
C SER A 13 -26.62 50.60 6.85
N ILE A 14 -27.93 50.35 6.99
CA ILE A 14 -28.47 49.04 7.37
C ILE A 14 -28.37 48.04 6.19
N LEU A 15 -28.39 48.54 4.96
CA LEU A 15 -28.17 47.75 3.74
C LEU A 15 -26.68 47.53 3.39
N ALA A 16 -25.73 47.98 4.23
CA ALA A 16 -24.30 47.75 4.07
C ALA A 16 -23.80 46.47 4.79
N GLN A 17 -24.66 45.78 5.54
CA GLN A 17 -24.39 44.44 6.09
C GLN A 17 -24.44 43.22 5.12
N PRO A 18 -24.96 43.27 3.87
CA PRO A 18 -25.02 42.10 3.01
C PRO A 18 -23.67 41.76 2.37
N SER A 19 -22.70 42.67 2.33
CA SER A 19 -21.37 42.40 1.79
C SER A 19 -20.58 41.45 2.72
N PHE A 20 -20.54 41.73 4.02
CA PHE A 20 -19.89 40.86 5.00
C PHE A 20 -20.61 39.52 5.15
N ALA A 21 -21.95 39.51 5.20
CA ALA A 21 -22.71 38.25 5.26
C ALA A 21 -22.56 37.40 3.98
N ARG A 22 -22.49 38.04 2.80
CA ARG A 22 -22.26 37.34 1.52
C ARG A 22 -20.83 36.85 1.38
N VAL A 23 -19.83 37.61 1.81
CA VAL A 23 -18.42 37.19 1.83
C VAL A 23 -18.22 36.05 2.82
N GLN A 24 -18.83 36.12 4.01
CA GLN A 24 -18.77 35.06 5.00
C GLN A 24 -19.53 33.80 4.56
N SER A 25 -20.67 33.95 3.89
CA SER A 25 -21.41 32.82 3.31
C SER A 25 -20.64 32.19 2.14
N ALA A 26 -20.03 33.00 1.26
CA ALA A 26 -19.20 32.53 0.16
C ALA A 26 -17.89 31.87 0.65
N SER A 27 -17.27 32.39 1.71
CA SER A 27 -16.08 31.77 2.33
C SER A 27 -16.43 30.46 3.03
N ASN A 28 -17.61 30.39 3.67
CA ASN A 28 -18.10 29.16 4.29
C ASN A 28 -18.46 28.11 3.24
N LEU A 29 -19.10 28.52 2.13
CA LEU A 29 -19.43 27.63 1.02
C LEU A 29 -18.17 27.14 0.30
N GLY A 30 -17.22 28.03 0.01
CA GLY A 30 -15.91 27.67 -0.54
C GLY A 30 -15.12 26.74 0.37
N GLY A 31 -15.12 27.00 1.68
CA GLY A 31 -14.51 26.13 2.69
C GLY A 31 -15.17 24.76 2.78
N GLN A 32 -16.50 24.67 2.67
CA GLN A 32 -17.22 23.39 2.62
C GLN A 32 -16.92 22.61 1.34
N LEU A 33 -16.88 23.29 0.18
CA LEU A 33 -16.57 22.66 -1.10
C LEU A 33 -15.14 22.08 -1.09
N ILE A 34 -14.16 22.85 -0.61
CA ILE A 34 -12.77 22.41 -0.45
C ILE A 34 -12.71 21.20 0.50
N LYS A 35 -13.34 21.27 1.68
CA LYS A 35 -13.38 20.13 2.62
C LYS A 35 -13.98 18.87 2.01
N THR A 36 -15.06 19.03 1.24
CA THR A 36 -15.75 17.90 0.60
C THR A 36 -14.90 17.29 -0.51
N GLU A 37 -14.24 18.13 -1.32
CA GLU A 37 -13.28 17.68 -2.36
C GLU A 37 -12.09 16.95 -1.75
N LEU A 38 -11.50 17.49 -0.68
CA LEU A 38 -10.41 16.85 0.06
C LEU A 38 -10.84 15.52 0.67
N LEU A 39 -12.01 15.46 1.32
CA LEU A 39 -12.53 14.23 1.93
C LEU A 39 -12.83 13.17 0.87
N SER A 40 -13.44 13.56 -0.25
CA SER A 40 -13.72 12.66 -1.37
C SER A 40 -12.43 12.12 -1.98
N SER A 41 -11.44 12.98 -2.21
CA SER A 41 -10.13 12.57 -2.75
C SER A 41 -9.36 11.68 -1.78
N ALA A 42 -9.41 11.99 -0.49
CA ALA A 42 -8.85 11.18 0.58
C ALA A 42 -9.50 9.78 0.62
N LEU A 43 -10.84 9.71 0.57
CA LEU A 43 -11.56 8.44 0.56
C LEU A 43 -11.28 7.64 -0.71
N ALA A 44 -11.28 8.29 -1.88
CA ALA A 44 -10.93 7.67 -3.15
C ALA A 44 -9.50 7.11 -3.12
N GLY A 45 -8.55 7.88 -2.56
CA GLY A 45 -7.17 7.43 -2.35
C GLY A 45 -7.11 6.20 -1.46
N PHE A 46 -7.75 6.24 -0.29
CA PHE A 46 -7.80 5.11 0.64
C PHE A 46 -8.38 3.85 -0.01
N LEU A 47 -9.53 3.97 -0.67
CA LEU A 47 -10.16 2.84 -1.36
C LEU A 47 -9.33 2.33 -2.53
N ALA A 48 -8.69 3.22 -3.28
CA ALA A 48 -7.77 2.85 -4.36
C ALA A 48 -6.55 2.11 -3.83
N GLY A 49 -5.96 2.53 -2.70
CA GLY A 49 -4.84 1.83 -2.06
C GLY A 49 -5.24 0.44 -1.56
N CYS A 50 -6.41 0.34 -0.91
CA CYS A 50 -6.98 -0.96 -0.55
C CYS A 50 -7.22 -1.85 -1.77
N LEU A 51 -7.83 -1.31 -2.82
CA LEU A 51 -8.16 -2.08 -4.02
C LEU A 51 -6.90 -2.51 -4.78
N HIS A 52 -5.89 -1.65 -4.91
CA HIS A 52 -4.62 -1.95 -5.54
C HIS A 52 -3.96 -3.18 -4.90
N THR A 53 -3.88 -3.20 -3.56
CA THR A 53 -3.26 -4.32 -2.85
C THR A 53 -4.10 -5.59 -2.86
N LEU A 54 -5.42 -5.48 -2.74
CA LEU A 54 -6.33 -6.63 -2.80
C LEU A 54 -6.42 -7.24 -4.21
N SER A 55 -6.31 -6.40 -5.24
CA SER A 55 -6.37 -6.84 -6.64
C SER A 55 -5.04 -7.30 -7.20
N GLY A 56 -3.91 -7.00 -6.54
CA GLY A 56 -2.58 -7.51 -6.85
C GLY A 56 -2.35 -8.90 -6.22
N PRO A 57 -2.48 -10.01 -6.98
CA PRO A 57 -2.33 -11.34 -6.41
C PRO A 57 -0.91 -11.65 -5.92
N ASP A 58 0.09 -10.90 -6.39
CA ASP A 58 1.50 -11.02 -6.05
C ASP A 58 1.77 -10.62 -4.60
N HIS A 59 1.13 -9.55 -4.14
CA HIS A 59 1.22 -9.09 -2.75
C HIS A 59 0.66 -10.13 -1.78
N LEU A 60 -0.50 -10.69 -2.11
CA LEU A 60 -1.13 -11.74 -1.33
C LEU A 60 -0.28 -13.03 -1.36
N ALA A 61 0.23 -13.42 -2.54
CA ALA A 61 1.07 -14.59 -2.69
C ALA A 61 2.39 -14.49 -1.93
N ALA A 62 2.99 -13.29 -1.84
CA ALA A 62 4.19 -13.04 -1.04
C ALA A 62 3.90 -13.11 0.47
N LEU A 63 2.81 -12.49 0.93
CA LEU A 63 2.52 -12.35 2.35
C LEU A 63 1.83 -13.57 2.98
N ALA A 64 1.14 -14.40 2.19
CA ALA A 64 0.47 -15.60 2.67
C ALA A 64 1.43 -16.58 3.37
N PRO A 65 2.50 -17.10 2.73
CA PRO A 65 3.44 -18.02 3.40
C PRO A 65 4.16 -17.37 4.59
N LEU A 66 4.30 -16.04 4.60
CA LEU A 66 4.88 -15.30 5.73
C LEU A 66 3.91 -15.12 6.91
N SER A 67 2.61 -15.23 6.70
CA SER A 67 1.61 -14.94 7.76
C SER A 67 1.00 -16.20 8.36
N ILE A 68 1.09 -17.34 7.70
CA ILE A 68 0.51 -18.60 8.17
C ILE A 68 1.15 -19.03 9.50
N GLY A 69 0.31 -19.28 10.52
CA GLY A 69 0.71 -19.80 11.82
C GLY A 69 1.41 -18.78 12.74
N ARG A 70 1.34 -17.48 12.42
CA ARG A 70 1.80 -16.37 13.26
C ARG A 70 0.67 -15.77 14.09
N THR A 71 1.02 -15.14 15.21
CA THR A 71 0.03 -14.45 16.05
C THR A 71 -0.60 -13.26 15.34
N LYS A 72 -1.75 -12.79 15.85
CA LYS A 72 -2.40 -11.54 15.37
C LYS A 72 -1.42 -10.36 15.26
N MET A 73 -0.63 -10.12 16.31
CA MET A 73 0.26 -8.95 16.37
C MET A 73 1.46 -9.11 15.44
N GLU A 74 2.04 -10.30 15.37
CA GLU A 74 3.15 -10.57 14.44
C GLU A 74 2.70 -10.43 12.99
N SER A 75 1.53 -10.95 12.65
CA SER A 75 0.97 -10.85 11.29
C SER A 75 0.65 -9.41 10.91
N ALA A 76 0.14 -8.60 11.87
CA ALA A 76 -0.06 -7.17 11.67
C ALA A 76 1.26 -6.44 11.39
N VAL A 77 2.30 -6.72 12.18
CA VAL A 77 3.62 -6.10 12.02
C VAL A 77 4.27 -6.51 10.70
N VAL A 78 4.17 -7.78 10.30
CA VAL A 78 4.69 -8.26 9.01
C VAL A 78 4.00 -7.57 7.85
N GLY A 79 2.66 -7.52 7.85
CA GLY A 79 1.90 -6.83 6.81
C GLY A 79 2.17 -5.33 6.76
N ALA A 80 2.26 -4.67 7.92
CA ALA A 80 2.53 -3.24 8.00
C ALA A 80 3.98 -2.90 7.57
N LEU A 81 4.98 -3.68 7.99
CA LEU A 81 6.37 -3.46 7.58
C LEU A 81 6.55 -3.68 6.08
N TRP A 82 5.95 -4.74 5.55
CA TRP A 82 6.01 -5.02 4.13
C TRP A 82 5.29 -3.94 3.32
N GLY A 83 4.09 -3.51 3.77
CA GLY A 83 3.35 -2.41 3.14
C GLY A 83 4.07 -1.07 3.20
N CYS A 84 4.68 -0.71 4.33
CA CYS A 84 5.51 0.49 4.41
C CYS A 84 6.73 0.42 3.49
N GLY A 85 7.33 -0.76 3.36
CA GLY A 85 8.44 -0.99 2.42
C GLY A 85 7.97 -0.81 0.98
N HIS A 86 6.85 -1.44 0.64
CA HIS A 86 6.21 -1.34 -0.67
C HIS A 86 5.91 0.12 -1.05
N ASP A 87 5.24 0.87 -0.16
CA ASP A 87 4.99 2.30 -0.34
C ASP A 87 6.28 3.10 -0.55
N ALA A 88 7.33 2.81 0.23
CA ALA A 88 8.62 3.47 0.06
C ALA A 88 9.25 3.17 -1.31
N GLY A 89 9.14 1.93 -1.79
CA GLY A 89 9.54 1.53 -3.14
C GLY A 89 8.77 2.29 -4.23
N GLN A 90 7.43 2.39 -4.08
CA GLN A 90 6.57 3.08 -5.04
C GLN A 90 6.84 4.58 -5.11
N VAL A 91 7.02 5.23 -3.95
CA VAL A 91 7.39 6.64 -3.86
C VAL A 91 8.78 6.87 -4.47
N LEU A 92 9.75 6.00 -4.16
CA LEU A 92 11.10 6.10 -4.71
C LEU A 92 11.10 5.95 -6.24
N PHE A 93 10.39 4.96 -6.76
CA PHE A 93 10.22 4.75 -8.19
C PHE A 93 9.51 5.93 -8.85
N GLY A 94 8.44 6.43 -8.25
CA GLY A 94 7.69 7.59 -8.72
C GLY A 94 8.53 8.85 -8.83
N LEU A 95 9.33 9.15 -7.80
CA LEU A 95 10.25 10.29 -7.80
C LEU A 95 11.35 10.12 -8.86
N LEU A 96 11.93 8.92 -8.98
CA LEU A 96 12.93 8.61 -10.00
C LEU A 96 12.35 8.79 -11.41
N PHE A 97 11.12 8.32 -11.63
CA PHE A 97 10.40 8.47 -12.89
C PHE A 97 10.19 9.94 -13.26
N LEU A 98 9.74 10.77 -12.32
CA LEU A 98 9.55 12.21 -12.56
C LEU A 98 10.86 12.93 -12.89
N MET A 99 11.98 12.54 -12.28
CA MET A 99 13.30 13.13 -12.53
C MET A 99 13.93 12.70 -13.85
N LEU A 100 13.76 11.43 -14.24
CA LEU A 100 14.42 10.84 -15.41
C LEU A 100 13.45 10.57 -16.58
N LYS A 101 12.26 11.19 -16.59
CA LYS A 101 11.16 10.89 -17.54
C LYS A 101 11.59 10.88 -19.01
N ASP A 102 12.53 11.74 -19.39
CA ASP A 102 13.00 11.90 -20.78
C ASP A 102 14.16 10.94 -21.14
N ARG A 103 14.64 10.15 -20.17
CA ARG A 103 15.76 9.19 -20.30
C ARG A 103 15.36 7.74 -20.00
N LEU A 104 14.20 7.55 -19.37
CA LEU A 104 13.72 6.25 -18.90
C LEU A 104 12.97 5.50 -20.01
N HIS A 105 13.60 4.45 -20.56
CA HIS A 105 12.89 3.46 -21.35
C HIS A 105 12.01 2.62 -20.40
N ILE A 106 10.73 2.97 -20.31
CA ILE A 106 9.75 2.36 -19.39
C ILE A 106 9.72 0.83 -19.52
N GLU A 107 9.93 0.31 -20.74
CA GLU A 107 9.96 -1.13 -21.02
C GLU A 107 11.10 -1.87 -20.30
N VAL A 108 12.28 -1.25 -20.18
CA VAL A 108 13.45 -1.88 -19.52
C VAL A 108 13.19 -1.99 -18.02
N PHE A 109 12.65 -0.93 -17.41
CA PHE A 109 12.30 -0.93 -15.99
C PHE A 109 11.13 -1.87 -15.70
N ARG A 110 10.16 -1.96 -16.61
CA ARG A 110 9.06 -2.94 -16.51
C ARG A 110 9.57 -4.36 -16.55
N THR A 111 10.42 -4.68 -17.50
CA THR A 111 11.02 -6.02 -17.62
C THR A 111 11.87 -6.36 -16.39
N TRP A 112 12.70 -5.43 -15.91
CA TRP A 112 13.55 -5.67 -14.75
C TRP A 112 12.73 -5.79 -13.46
N GLY A 113 11.78 -4.90 -13.22
CA GLY A 113 10.89 -4.92 -12.05
C GLY A 113 10.10 -6.22 -11.97
N THR A 114 9.45 -6.64 -13.05
CA THR A 114 8.71 -7.92 -13.09
C THR A 114 9.62 -9.13 -12.82
N ARG A 115 10.87 -9.12 -13.30
CA ARG A 115 11.82 -10.20 -13.01
C ARG A 115 12.24 -10.24 -11.55
N VAL A 116 12.53 -9.08 -10.97
CA VAL A 116 12.91 -8.96 -9.56
C VAL A 116 11.77 -9.42 -8.64
N VAL A 117 10.53 -9.04 -8.96
CA VAL A 117 9.33 -9.50 -8.25
C VAL A 117 9.16 -11.01 -8.40
N GLY A 118 9.28 -11.54 -9.62
CA GLY A 118 9.19 -12.98 -9.87
C GLY A 118 10.24 -13.78 -9.08
N LEU A 119 11.49 -13.32 -9.04
CA LEU A 119 12.56 -13.92 -8.24
C LEU A 119 12.28 -13.82 -6.73
N THR A 120 11.73 -12.70 -6.27
CA THR A 120 11.38 -12.53 -4.85
C THR A 120 10.28 -13.51 -4.43
N LEU A 121 9.25 -13.71 -5.26
CA LEU A 121 8.21 -14.72 -5.03
C LEU A 121 8.75 -16.15 -5.02
N LEU A 122 9.70 -16.48 -5.91
CA LEU A 122 10.40 -17.77 -5.88
C LEU A 122 11.13 -17.98 -4.56
N VAL A 123 11.87 -16.98 -4.09
CA VAL A 123 12.61 -17.05 -2.82
C VAL A 123 11.65 -17.21 -1.64
N ILE A 124 10.60 -16.39 -1.55
CA ILE A 124 9.60 -16.46 -0.48
C ILE A 124 8.93 -17.84 -0.45
N GLY A 125 8.51 -18.35 -1.61
CA GLY A 125 7.88 -19.66 -1.68
C GLY A 125 8.87 -20.80 -1.36
N ALA A 126 10.11 -20.74 -1.82
CA ALA A 126 11.13 -21.73 -1.46
C ALA A 126 11.38 -21.77 0.07
N LEU A 127 11.42 -20.61 0.71
CA LEU A 127 11.55 -20.51 2.17
C LEU A 127 10.32 -21.05 2.89
N GLY A 128 9.11 -20.76 2.40
CA GLY A 128 7.89 -21.31 2.97
C GLY A 128 7.80 -22.83 2.87
N ILE A 129 8.33 -23.44 1.80
CA ILE A 129 8.43 -24.91 1.69
C ILE A 129 9.43 -25.48 2.70
N ARG A 130 10.58 -24.82 2.88
CA ARG A 130 11.58 -25.22 3.88
C ARG A 130 11.00 -25.19 5.30
N GLU A 131 10.34 -24.09 5.65
CA GLU A 131 9.64 -23.93 6.94
C GLU A 131 8.57 -25.00 7.15
N ALA A 132 7.81 -25.37 6.11
CA ALA A 132 6.79 -26.40 6.24
C ALA A 132 7.39 -27.82 6.38
N SER A 133 8.60 -28.04 5.86
CA SER A 133 9.27 -29.36 5.89
C SER A 133 10.01 -29.62 7.21
N GLU A 134 10.28 -28.57 7.99
CA GLU A 134 10.95 -28.63 9.30
C GLU A 134 9.91 -28.40 10.42
N VAL A 135 9.53 -29.41 11.22
CA VAL A 135 8.60 -29.25 12.37
C VAL A 135 9.15 -30.03 13.60
N PRO A 136 9.10 -29.52 14.87
CA PRO A 136 8.89 -28.15 15.38
C PRO A 136 9.99 -27.73 16.38
N ALA A 137 10.92 -26.86 15.98
CA ALA A 137 11.69 -26.04 16.92
C ALA A 137 12.14 -24.79 16.16
N SER A 138 12.30 -23.68 16.90
CA SER A 138 12.86 -22.42 16.41
C SER A 138 11.99 -21.63 15.42
N CYS A 139 11.16 -20.81 16.02
CA CYS A 139 10.82 -19.46 15.60
C CYS A 139 12.00 -18.60 15.12
N VAL A 140 12.65 -18.87 14.00
CA VAL A 140 13.60 -17.94 13.35
C VAL A 140 13.86 -18.45 11.93
N ALA A 141 13.52 -17.68 10.90
CA ALA A 141 14.46 -16.76 10.26
C ALA A 141 15.35 -17.43 9.22
N PHE A 142 15.79 -16.63 8.26
CA PHE A 142 17.03 -16.88 7.54
C PHE A 142 18.15 -17.09 8.57
N ASP A 143 18.47 -18.36 8.88
CA ASP A 143 19.45 -18.73 9.89
C ASP A 143 20.89 -18.54 9.37
N GLU A 144 21.74 -17.98 10.22
CA GLU A 144 23.17 -18.30 10.37
C GLU A 144 23.54 -18.05 11.86
N PRO A 145 24.45 -18.84 12.45
CA PRO A 145 24.54 -19.10 13.88
C PRO A 145 25.25 -17.99 14.67
N SER A 146 25.14 -18.06 16.00
CA SER A 146 25.91 -17.36 17.07
C SER A 146 25.26 -16.12 17.70
N ASP A 147 24.81 -16.30 18.95
CA ASP A 147 24.80 -15.34 20.06
C ASP A 147 24.30 -13.90 19.83
N LEU A 148 22.97 -13.63 19.91
CA LEU A 148 22.37 -12.39 20.48
C LEU A 148 20.85 -12.30 20.20
N SER A 149 20.01 -12.42 21.23
CA SER A 149 18.54 -12.49 21.13
C SER A 149 17.80 -11.16 20.89
N SER A 150 18.50 -10.01 20.78
CA SER A 150 17.89 -8.68 20.53
C SER A 150 18.11 -8.11 19.12
N THR A 151 19.01 -8.70 18.35
CA THR A 151 19.32 -8.33 16.96
C THR A 151 18.48 -9.09 15.94
N GLY A 152 18.07 -10.34 16.24
CA GLY A 152 17.29 -11.19 15.32
C GLY A 152 15.91 -10.64 14.95
N LYS A 153 15.12 -10.16 15.93
CA LYS A 153 13.79 -9.55 15.66
C LYS A 153 13.89 -8.29 14.79
N ARG A 154 14.94 -7.48 14.97
CA ARG A 154 15.21 -6.30 14.11
C ARG A 154 15.62 -6.70 12.69
N LYS A 155 16.41 -7.77 12.54
CA LYS A 155 16.81 -8.31 11.22
C LYS A 155 15.62 -8.82 10.41
N ILE A 156 14.68 -9.53 11.05
CA ILE A 156 13.45 -10.03 10.38
C ILE A 156 12.54 -8.89 9.93
N GLY A 157 12.38 -7.87 10.79
CA GLY A 157 11.60 -6.68 10.45
C GLY A 157 12.22 -5.90 9.28
N PHE A 158 13.54 -5.73 9.29
CA PHE A 158 14.25 -5.08 8.19
C PHE A 158 14.17 -5.87 6.88
N ALA A 159 14.31 -7.20 6.93
CA ALA A 159 14.20 -8.04 5.74
C ALA A 159 12.80 -7.92 5.10
N THR A 160 11.75 -7.96 5.91
CA THR A 160 10.36 -7.78 5.46
C THR A 160 10.12 -6.40 4.83
N PHE A 161 10.68 -5.36 5.44
CA PHE A 161 10.61 -4.00 4.88
C PHE A 161 11.40 -3.87 3.57
N ALA A 162 12.61 -4.44 3.50
CA ALA A 162 13.46 -4.41 2.33
C ALA A 162 12.85 -5.18 1.15
N THR A 163 12.27 -6.35 1.40
CA THR A 163 11.53 -7.08 0.36
C THR A 163 10.30 -6.30 -0.08
N GLY A 164 9.63 -5.60 0.83
CA GLY A 164 8.59 -4.62 0.49
C GLY A 164 9.07 -3.56 -0.48
N ILE A 165 10.21 -2.89 -0.21
CA ILE A 165 10.81 -1.90 -1.11
C ILE A 165 11.06 -2.48 -2.49
N VAL A 166 11.70 -3.66 -2.53
CA VAL A 166 12.01 -4.35 -3.79
C VAL A 166 10.75 -4.63 -4.59
N HIS A 167 9.67 -5.03 -3.92
CA HIS A 167 8.37 -5.28 -4.54
C HIS A 167 7.69 -4.00 -5.02
N GLY A 168 7.74 -2.92 -4.23
CA GLY A 168 7.17 -1.61 -4.57
C GLY A 168 7.92 -0.85 -5.67
N LEU A 169 9.12 -1.28 -6.05
CA LEU A 169 9.83 -0.78 -7.24
C LEU A 169 9.19 -1.26 -8.55
N GLN A 170 8.14 -2.09 -8.49
CA GLN A 170 7.40 -2.52 -9.66
C GLN A 170 6.75 -1.30 -10.37
N PRO A 171 6.64 -1.31 -11.71
CA PRO A 171 6.09 -0.16 -12.44
C PRO A 171 4.59 0.08 -12.23
N ASP A 172 3.90 -0.80 -11.51
CA ASP A 172 2.51 -0.60 -11.07
C ASP A 172 2.35 0.66 -10.19
N ALA A 173 3.45 1.13 -9.58
CA ALA A 173 3.54 2.44 -8.94
C ALA A 173 3.01 3.60 -9.82
N LEU A 174 3.14 3.50 -11.15
CA LEU A 174 2.61 4.52 -12.08
C LEU A 174 1.08 4.58 -12.08
N MET A 175 0.39 3.47 -11.80
CA MET A 175 -1.07 3.44 -11.71
C MET A 175 -1.60 4.29 -10.54
N ILE A 176 -0.73 4.62 -9.57
CA ILE A 176 -1.04 5.42 -8.38
C ILE A 176 -0.84 6.92 -8.66
N ILE A 177 0.23 7.24 -9.39
CA ILE A 177 0.67 8.61 -9.61
C ILE A 177 -0.23 9.30 -10.65
N LEU A 178 -0.68 8.57 -11.68
CA LEU A 178 -1.47 9.15 -12.77
C LEU A 178 -2.83 9.73 -12.30
N PRO A 179 -3.65 9.04 -11.48
CA PRO A 179 -4.87 9.61 -10.93
C PRO A 179 -4.62 10.86 -10.08
N ALA A 180 -3.55 10.87 -9.28
CA ALA A 180 -3.19 12.01 -8.45
C ALA A 180 -2.77 13.24 -9.28
N LEU A 181 -2.08 13.03 -10.40
CA LEU A 181 -1.69 14.09 -11.34
C LEU A 181 -2.87 14.60 -12.18
N ALA A 182 -3.91 13.79 -12.37
CA ALA A 182 -5.12 14.17 -13.08
C ALA A 182 -6.06 15.06 -12.24
N LEU A 183 -5.88 15.10 -10.91
CA LEU A 183 -6.70 15.93 -10.04
C LEU A 183 -6.38 17.43 -10.24
N PRO A 184 -7.41 18.28 -10.37
CA PRO A 184 -7.22 19.71 -10.66
C PRO A 184 -6.59 20.49 -9.51
N SER A 185 -6.78 20.00 -8.28
CA SER A 185 -6.23 20.60 -7.06
C SER A 185 -5.03 19.81 -6.55
N ARG A 186 -3.90 20.52 -6.31
CA ARG A 186 -2.69 19.92 -5.72
C ARG A 186 -2.94 19.35 -4.32
N LEU A 187 -3.81 20.00 -3.54
CA LEU A 187 -4.19 19.51 -2.21
C LEU A 187 -5.03 18.23 -2.30
N ALA A 188 -5.94 18.15 -3.27
CA ALA A 188 -6.73 16.95 -3.54
C ALA A 188 -5.81 15.79 -3.99
N GLY A 189 -4.88 16.05 -4.90
CA GLY A 189 -3.86 15.07 -5.33
C GLY A 189 -2.98 14.58 -4.17
N ALA A 190 -2.52 15.48 -3.30
CA ALA A 190 -1.76 15.11 -2.11
C ALA A 190 -2.60 14.29 -1.11
N ALA A 191 -3.86 14.67 -0.87
CA ALA A 191 -4.77 13.93 0.00
C ALA A 191 -5.05 12.52 -0.54
N PHE A 192 -5.26 12.40 -1.85
CA PHE A 192 -5.40 11.11 -2.54
C PHE A 192 -4.16 10.24 -2.34
N LEU A 193 -2.96 10.75 -2.64
CA LEU A 193 -1.71 9.99 -2.50
C LEU A 193 -1.44 9.56 -1.06
N CYS A 194 -1.55 10.47 -0.09
CA CYS A 194 -1.32 10.13 1.31
C CYS A 194 -2.29 9.04 1.79
N MET A 195 -3.57 9.16 1.47
CA MET A 195 -4.54 8.15 1.86
C MET A 195 -4.42 6.85 1.08
N PHE A 196 -3.92 6.89 -0.16
CA PHE A 196 -3.57 5.70 -0.92
C PHE A 196 -2.50 4.87 -0.20
N LEU A 197 -1.41 5.50 0.25
CA LEU A 197 -0.35 4.84 1.01
C LEU A 197 -0.91 4.24 2.32
N VAL A 198 -1.71 5.03 3.05
CA VAL A 198 -2.41 4.54 4.26
C VAL A 198 -3.31 3.35 3.96
N GLY A 199 -4.08 3.39 2.87
CA GLY A 199 -4.96 2.30 2.43
C GLY A 199 -4.19 1.03 2.08
N THR A 200 -3.04 1.18 1.43
CA THR A 200 -2.12 0.08 1.08
C THR A 200 -1.62 -0.63 2.34
N VAL A 201 -1.03 0.11 3.27
CA VAL A 201 -0.54 -0.45 4.55
C VAL A 201 -1.68 -1.08 5.36
N PHE A 202 -2.83 -0.40 5.43
CA PHE A 202 -4.00 -0.90 6.15
C PHE A 202 -4.50 -2.22 5.56
N ALA A 203 -4.66 -2.29 4.24
CA ALA A 203 -5.13 -3.50 3.56
C ALA A 203 -4.16 -4.66 3.76
N MET A 204 -2.86 -4.44 3.54
CA MET A 204 -1.82 -5.45 3.73
C MET A 204 -1.79 -5.98 5.17
N ALA A 205 -1.81 -5.09 6.17
CA ALA A 205 -1.89 -5.50 7.57
C ALA A 205 -3.20 -6.24 7.89
N SER A 206 -4.32 -5.86 7.27
CA SER A 206 -5.62 -6.47 7.57
C SER A 206 -5.73 -7.92 7.07
N TYR A 207 -5.32 -8.21 5.82
CA TYR A 207 -5.42 -9.57 5.31
C TYR A 207 -4.32 -10.48 5.88
N THR A 208 -3.14 -9.94 6.24
CA THR A 208 -2.14 -10.74 6.95
C THR A 208 -2.62 -11.13 8.35
N VAL A 209 -3.25 -10.20 9.07
CA VAL A 209 -3.91 -10.49 10.36
C VAL A 209 -4.99 -11.55 10.19
N PHE A 210 -5.81 -11.45 9.15
CA PHE A 210 -6.85 -12.43 8.87
C PHE A 210 -6.25 -13.82 8.62
N ILE A 211 -5.26 -13.93 7.74
CA ILE A 211 -4.55 -15.19 7.46
C ILE A 211 -3.91 -15.73 8.74
N GLY A 212 -3.16 -14.90 9.47
CA GLY A 212 -2.46 -15.29 10.68
C GLY A 212 -3.39 -15.81 11.76
N THR A 213 -4.43 -15.05 12.10
CA THR A 213 -5.39 -15.46 13.15
C THR A 213 -6.17 -16.72 12.78
N CYS A 214 -6.63 -16.86 11.54
CA CYS A 214 -7.32 -18.07 11.09
C CYS A 214 -6.40 -19.30 11.14
N THR A 215 -5.12 -19.13 10.80
CA THR A 215 -4.17 -20.24 10.73
C THR A 215 -3.48 -20.55 12.06
N GLU A 216 -3.34 -19.56 12.94
CA GLU A 216 -2.93 -19.73 14.35
C GLU A 216 -3.96 -20.60 15.08
N ALA A 217 -5.24 -20.24 15.00
CA ALA A 217 -6.33 -21.02 15.59
C ALA A 217 -6.39 -22.46 15.02
N LEU A 218 -6.02 -22.63 13.75
CA LEU A 218 -5.95 -23.94 13.11
C LEU A 218 -4.70 -24.73 13.50
N LYS A 219 -3.57 -24.05 13.74
CA LYS A 219 -2.29 -24.66 14.16
C LYS A 219 -2.42 -25.34 15.52
N GLU A 220 -3.15 -24.73 16.46
CA GLU A 220 -3.42 -25.31 17.78
C GLU A 220 -4.25 -26.60 17.71
N ARG A 221 -5.14 -26.73 16.71
CA ARG A 221 -6.06 -27.88 16.58
C ARG A 221 -5.58 -28.96 15.62
N ALA A 222 -4.93 -28.57 14.54
CA ALA A 222 -4.59 -29.45 13.42
C ALA A 222 -3.29 -28.97 12.72
N PRO A 223 -2.11 -29.20 13.33
CA PRO A 223 -0.84 -28.67 12.84
C PRO A 223 -0.50 -29.15 11.40
N ARG A 224 -0.90 -30.37 11.04
CA ARG A 224 -0.73 -30.92 9.68
C ARG A 224 -1.52 -30.16 8.61
N ILE A 225 -2.62 -29.50 8.98
CA ILE A 225 -3.41 -28.69 8.02
C ILE A 225 -2.69 -27.36 7.80
N THR A 226 -2.18 -26.74 8.87
CA THR A 226 -1.38 -25.52 8.78
C THR A 226 -0.13 -25.73 7.93
N GLU A 227 0.56 -26.86 8.08
CA GLU A 227 1.70 -27.25 7.23
C GLU A 227 1.32 -27.33 5.74
N LYS A 228 0.22 -28.03 5.43
CA LYS A 228 -0.30 -28.12 4.05
C LYS A 228 -0.72 -26.77 3.49
N LEU A 229 -1.26 -25.87 4.32
CA LEU A 229 -1.60 -24.50 3.93
C LEU A 229 -0.33 -23.70 3.60
N THR A 230 0.72 -23.82 4.41
CA THR A 230 2.02 -23.17 4.13
C THR A 230 2.61 -23.70 2.82
N LEU A 231 2.58 -25.02 2.59
CA LEU A 231 3.01 -25.62 1.33
C LEU A 231 2.20 -25.11 0.14
N ALA A 232 0.87 -25.09 0.25
CA ALA A 232 -0.01 -24.60 -0.81
C ALA A 232 0.25 -23.12 -1.13
N ALA A 233 0.34 -22.26 -0.11
CA ALA A 233 0.65 -20.84 -0.28
C ALA A 233 2.02 -20.62 -0.93
N SER A 234 3.01 -21.43 -0.54
CA SER A 234 4.36 -21.38 -1.09
C SER A 234 4.42 -21.84 -2.55
N LEU A 235 3.66 -22.87 -2.92
CA LEU A 235 3.52 -23.32 -4.31
C LEU A 235 2.82 -22.29 -5.18
N ILE A 236 1.81 -21.58 -4.65
CA ILE A 236 1.16 -20.46 -5.34
C ILE A 236 2.18 -19.34 -5.60
N ALA A 237 2.96 -18.95 -4.57
CA ALA A 237 4.01 -17.94 -4.72
C ALA A 237 5.05 -18.34 -5.79
N ILE A 238 5.54 -19.57 -5.77
CA ILE A 238 6.48 -20.08 -6.79
C ILE A 238 5.86 -20.08 -8.18
N SER A 239 4.63 -20.59 -8.31
CA SER A 239 3.93 -20.67 -9.60
C SER A 239 3.73 -19.28 -10.20
N MET A 240 3.35 -18.32 -9.37
CA MET A 240 3.19 -16.93 -9.78
C MET A 240 4.53 -16.28 -10.13
N GLY A 241 5.59 -16.53 -9.34
CA GLY A 241 6.94 -16.07 -9.64
C GLY A 241 7.46 -16.60 -10.98
N LEU A 242 7.27 -17.90 -11.25
CA LEU A 242 7.57 -18.52 -12.55
C LEU A 242 6.75 -17.89 -13.67
N ALA A 243 5.45 -17.70 -13.46
CA ALA A 243 4.58 -17.05 -14.45
C ALA A 243 5.10 -15.65 -14.81
N LEU A 244 5.47 -14.83 -13.83
CA LEU A 244 6.03 -13.49 -14.07
C LEU A 244 7.38 -13.53 -14.80
N LEU A 245 8.24 -14.53 -14.53
CA LEU A 245 9.53 -14.68 -15.20
C LEU A 245 9.39 -15.17 -16.64
N ILE A 246 8.43 -16.05 -16.90
CA ILE A 246 8.25 -16.73 -18.18
C ILE A 246 7.44 -15.86 -19.16
N THR A 247 6.44 -15.12 -18.66
CA THR A 247 5.49 -14.33 -19.46
C THR A 247 6.17 -13.38 -20.48
N PRO A 248 7.23 -12.63 -20.13
CA PRO A 248 7.95 -11.79 -21.09
C PRO A 248 8.58 -12.54 -22.27
N PHE A 249 8.92 -13.83 -22.12
CA PHE A 249 9.51 -14.64 -23.20
C PHE A 249 8.48 -15.12 -24.22
N PHE A 250 7.20 -15.21 -23.84
CA PHE A 250 6.11 -15.67 -24.71
C PHE A 250 5.36 -14.51 -25.37
N GLY A 251 5.78 -13.25 -25.14
CA GLY A 251 5.11 -12.06 -25.69
C GLY A 251 3.75 -11.76 -25.06
N PHE A 252 3.37 -12.48 -24.01
CA PHE A 252 2.21 -12.13 -23.19
C PHE A 252 2.67 -11.12 -22.11
N SER A 253 1.80 -10.19 -21.74
CA SER A 253 1.99 -9.34 -20.56
C SER A 253 0.83 -9.64 -19.63
N LEU A 254 1.09 -10.19 -18.44
CA LEU A 254 0.02 -10.54 -17.50
C LEU A 254 -0.63 -9.29 -16.88
N TYR A 255 -0.07 -8.09 -17.11
CA TYR A 255 -0.61 -6.76 -16.79
C TYR A 255 0.03 -5.68 -17.68
#